data_AF-A0A7H0IFG8-F1
#
_entry.id   AF-A0A7H0IFG8-F1
#
_cell.length_a   1.000
_cell.length_b   1.000
_cell.length_c   1.000
_cell.angle_alpha   90.00
_cell.angle_beta   90.00
_cell.angle_gamma   90.00
#
_symmetry.space_group_name_H-M   'P 1'
#
loop_
_entity.id
_entity.type
_entity.pdbx_description
1 polymer ?
#
loop_
_entity_poly.entity_id
_entity_poly.type
_entity_poly.pdbx_seq_one_letter_code
_entity_poly.pdbx_strand_id
1 'polypeptide(L)'
;MHNELSQALHSLAPDAALIRVFPKRQGMIHFYGADFFMLLAPQDVEERAARLIRQHFGDAVDWRLPHDFHVPTGCLYVTPHPDRVGYVPEDDRSFGLLAERYVATAHGGDR
;
A
#
# COMPACT_ATOMS: atom_id res chain seq x y z
N MET A 1 -1.28 18.30 -3.79
CA MET A 1 -0.24 18.28 -2.74
C MET A 1 0.24 16.84 -2.59
N HIS A 2 1.45 16.52 -3.07
CA HIS A 2 2.04 15.20 -2.83
C HIS A 2 2.61 15.17 -1.40
N ASN A 3 2.15 14.25 -0.55
CA ASN A 3 2.76 14.06 0.77
C ASN A 3 4.18 13.50 0.63
N GLU A 4 5.03 13.73 1.63
CA GLU A 4 6.45 13.34 1.62
C GLU A 4 6.66 11.82 1.47
N LEU A 5 5.80 11.00 2.06
CA LEU A 5 5.85 9.54 1.93
C LEU A 5 5.60 9.10 0.48
N SER A 6 4.58 9.64 -0.19
CA SER A 6 4.29 9.34 -1.60
C SER A 6 5.45 9.74 -2.51
N GLN A 7 6.10 10.88 -2.26
CA GLN A 7 7.28 11.31 -3.02
C GLN A 7 8.48 10.39 -2.80
N ALA A 8 8.71 9.97 -1.56
CA ALA A 8 9.79 9.04 -1.23
C ALA A 8 9.56 7.66 -1.87
N LEU A 9 8.32 7.17 -1.85
CA LEU A 9 7.95 5.89 -2.46
C LEU A 9 8.01 5.95 -3.99
N HIS A 10 7.53 7.04 -4.61
CA HIS A 10 7.69 7.25 -6.05
C HIS A 10 9.17 7.32 -6.46
N SER A 11 10.04 7.86 -5.59
CA SER A 11 11.48 7.88 -5.87
C SER A 11 12.12 6.49 -5.80
N LEU A 12 11.54 5.57 -5.02
CA LEU A 12 12.00 4.18 -4.89
C LEU A 12 11.42 3.26 -5.97
N ALA A 13 10.16 3.45 -6.34
CA ALA A 13 9.45 2.68 -7.35
C ALA A 13 8.56 3.64 -8.17
N PRO A 14 9.10 4.27 -9.22
CA PRO A 14 8.40 5.31 -9.99
C PRO A 14 7.09 4.85 -10.63
N ASP A 15 7.05 3.58 -11.05
CA ASP A 15 5.90 3.02 -11.75
C ASP A 15 4.83 2.47 -10.80
N ALA A 16 5.09 2.45 -9.48
CA ALA A 16 4.16 1.92 -8.50
C ALA A 16 2.99 2.88 -8.25
N ALA A 17 1.78 2.42 -8.57
CA ALA A 17 0.53 3.09 -8.20
C ALA A 17 -0.01 2.56 -6.86
N LEU A 18 0.19 1.27 -6.57
CA LEU A 18 -0.23 0.63 -5.33
C LEU A 18 0.93 -0.13 -4.69
N ILE A 19 0.99 -0.09 -3.36
CA ILE A 19 1.93 -0.86 -2.57
C ILE A 19 1.17 -1.65 -1.52
N ARG A 20 1.16 -2.98 -1.65
CA ARG A 20 0.59 -3.87 -0.65
C ARG A 20 1.60 -4.19 0.42
N VAL A 21 1.28 -3.83 1.66
CA VAL A 21 2.07 -4.13 2.84
C VAL A 21 1.45 -5.32 3.57
N PHE A 22 2.11 -6.47 3.55
CA PHE A 22 1.65 -7.66 4.27
C PHE A 22 1.96 -7.58 5.77
N PRO A 23 1.37 -8.43 6.62
CA PRO A 23 1.74 -8.50 8.03
C PRO A 23 3.24 -8.76 8.25
N LYS A 24 3.83 -8.19 9.32
CA LYS A 24 5.29 -8.26 9.57
C LYS A 24 5.89 -9.68 9.50
N ARG A 25 5.12 -10.69 9.92
CA ARG A 25 5.49 -12.11 9.84
C ARG A 25 5.77 -12.63 8.43
N GLN A 26 5.20 -11.98 7.41
CA GLN A 26 5.38 -12.33 6.00
C GLN A 26 6.50 -11.52 5.36
N GLY A 27 6.92 -10.38 5.94
CA GLY A 27 8.09 -9.58 5.54
C GLY A 27 8.01 -8.90 4.17
N MET A 28 7.19 -9.42 3.25
CA MET A 28 7.09 -8.99 1.87
C MET A 28 6.17 -7.79 1.71
N ILE A 29 6.43 -7.01 0.66
CA ILE A 29 5.48 -6.06 0.09
C ILE A 29 5.39 -6.32 -1.42
N HIS A 30 4.27 -5.98 -2.04
CA HIS A 30 4.16 -6.04 -3.50
C HIS A 30 3.90 -4.65 -4.06
N PHE A 31 4.55 -4.34 -5.17
CA PHE A 31 4.29 -3.14 -5.96
C PHE A 31 3.36 -3.49 -7.12
N TYR A 32 2.43 -2.60 -7.44
CA TYR A 32 1.56 -2.73 -8.60
C TYR A 32 1.56 -1.45 -9.42
N GLY A 33 1.57 -1.60 -10.74
CA GLY A 33 1.40 -0.50 -11.68
C GLY A 33 -0.01 0.05 -11.68
N ALA A 34 -0.23 1.16 -12.41
CA ALA A 34 -1.56 1.73 -12.60
C ALA A 34 -2.52 0.80 -13.37
N ASP A 35 -1.95 -0.16 -14.09
CA ASP A 35 -2.62 -1.24 -14.81
C ASP A 35 -2.84 -2.51 -13.96
N PHE A 36 -2.59 -2.42 -12.65
CA PHE A 36 -2.80 -3.48 -11.66
C PHE A 36 -1.84 -4.68 -11.77
N PHE A 37 -0.88 -4.66 -12.70
CA PHE A 37 0.12 -5.72 -12.81
C PHE A 37 1.19 -5.56 -11.74
N MET A 38 1.65 -6.69 -11.21
CA MET A 38 2.73 -6.73 -10.22
C MET A 38 4.03 -6.26 -10.86
N LEU A 39 4.71 -5.34 -10.18
CA LEU A 39 6.03 -4.86 -10.55
C LEU A 39 7.09 -5.60 -9.73
N LEU A 40 8.16 -6.00 -10.40
CA LEU A 40 9.33 -6.57 -9.72
C LEU A 40 10.19 -5.43 -9.20
N ALA A 41 10.51 -5.49 -7.90
CA ALA A 41 11.45 -4.58 -7.27
C ALA A 41 12.58 -5.38 -6.62
N PRO A 42 13.79 -4.79 -6.53
CA PRO A 42 14.83 -5.34 -5.68
C PRO A 42 14.38 -5.45 -4.22
N GLN A 43 14.83 -6.49 -3.51
CA GLN A 43 14.44 -6.73 -2.11
C GLN A 43 14.75 -5.55 -1.18
N ASP A 44 15.85 -4.82 -1.41
CA ASP A 44 16.20 -3.64 -0.60
C ASP A 44 15.22 -2.47 -0.81
N VAL A 45 14.66 -2.34 -2.02
CA VAL A 45 13.59 -1.38 -2.33
C VAL A 45 12.30 -1.79 -1.62
N GLU A 46 11.96 -3.08 -1.66
CA GLU A 46 10.81 -3.63 -0.93
C GLU A 46 10.90 -3.35 0.58
N GLU A 47 12.02 -3.70 1.20
CA GLU A 47 12.25 -3.50 2.63
C GLU A 47 12.21 -2.03 3.02
N ARG A 48 12.82 -1.16 2.20
CA ARG A 48 12.85 0.28 2.46
C ARG A 48 11.46 0.92 2.35
N ALA A 49 10.69 0.56 1.32
CA ALA A 49 9.32 1.05 1.16
C ALA A 49 8.41 0.55 2.29
N ALA A 50 8.51 -0.73 2.66
CA ALA A 50 7.77 -1.31 3.77
C ALA A 50 8.05 -0.56 5.08
N ARG A 51 9.33 -0.26 5.35
CA ARG A 51 9.75 0.50 6.53
C ARG A 51 9.18 1.92 6.51
N LEU A 52 9.25 2.64 5.39
CA LEU A 52 8.73 4.00 5.27
C LEU A 52 7.22 4.05 5.57
N ILE A 53 6.43 3.18 4.94
CA ILE A 53 4.97 3.13 5.15
C ILE A 53 4.66 2.81 6.62
N ARG A 54 5.30 1.79 7.20
CA ARG A 54 5.06 1.41 8.60
C ARG A 54 5.46 2.49 9.59
N GLN A 55 6.58 3.17 9.36
CA GLN A 55 7.03 4.25 10.22
C GLN A 55 6.09 5.45 10.16
N HIS A 56 5.57 5.77 8.97
CA HIS A 56 4.67 6.90 8.79
C HIS A 56 3.32 6.70 9.49
N PHE A 57 2.71 5.53 9.33
CA PHE A 57 1.40 5.26 9.90
C PHE A 57 1.46 4.70 11.33
N GLY A 58 2.62 4.23 11.78
CA GLY A 58 2.88 3.85 13.17
C GLY A 58 1.83 2.89 13.74
N ASP A 59 1.29 3.25 14.90
CA ASP A 59 0.27 2.47 15.61
C ASP A 59 -1.17 2.84 15.22
N ALA A 60 -1.37 3.75 14.27
CA ALA A 60 -2.70 4.10 13.76
C ALA A 60 -3.35 2.98 12.94
N VAL A 61 -2.62 1.88 12.70
CA VAL A 61 -2.97 0.81 11.77
C VAL A 61 -2.67 -0.54 12.42
N ASP A 62 -3.60 -1.50 12.29
CA ASP A 62 -3.38 -2.87 12.73
C ASP A 62 -2.53 -3.67 11.71
N TRP A 63 -1.21 -3.64 11.86
CA TRP A 63 -0.28 -4.36 10.99
C TRP A 63 -0.36 -5.89 11.04
N ARG A 64 -1.30 -6.47 11.79
CA ARG A 64 -1.63 -7.90 11.69
C ARG A 64 -2.43 -8.20 10.42
N LEU A 65 -3.02 -7.17 9.80
CA LEU A 65 -3.75 -7.24 8.54
C LEU A 65 -2.90 -6.68 7.38
N PRO A 66 -3.09 -7.20 6.15
CA PRO A 66 -2.53 -6.59 4.95
C PRO A 66 -3.20 -5.24 4.64
N HIS A 67 -2.41 -4.31 4.14
CA HIS A 67 -2.86 -2.96 3.78
C HIS A 67 -2.39 -2.56 2.39
N ASP A 68 -3.21 -1.81 1.67
CA ASP A 68 -2.90 -1.26 0.37
C ASP A 68 -2.68 0.25 0.48
N PHE A 69 -1.47 0.70 0.14
CA PHE A 69 -1.12 2.12 0.06
C PHE A 69 -1.21 2.60 -1.39
N HIS A 70 -2.06 3.59 -1.64
CA HIS A 70 -2.23 4.17 -2.97
C HIS A 70 -1.35 5.40 -3.14
N VAL A 71 -0.24 5.21 -3.85
CA VAL A 71 0.87 6.18 -3.95
C VAL A 71 0.40 7.56 -4.42
N PRO A 72 -0.43 7.71 -5.48
CA PRO A 72 -0.86 9.03 -5.95
C PRO A 72 -1.66 9.83 -4.93
N THR A 73 -2.48 9.16 -4.12
CA THR A 73 -3.35 9.83 -3.12
C THR A 73 -2.74 9.90 -1.73
N GLY A 74 -1.77 9.03 -1.42
CA GLY A 74 -1.24 8.86 -0.08
C GLY A 74 -2.20 8.20 0.91
N CYS A 75 -3.28 7.58 0.42
CA CYS A 75 -4.27 6.92 1.25
C CYS A 75 -3.87 5.47 1.50
N LEU A 76 -4.16 5.01 2.73
CA LEU A 76 -3.97 3.64 3.17
C LEU A 76 -5.34 3.00 3.35
N TYR A 77 -5.47 1.77 2.88
CA TYR A 77 -6.69 0.99 2.91
C TYR A 77 -6.42 -0.41 3.48
N VAL A 78 -7.42 -1.04 4.08
CA VAL A 78 -7.35 -2.46 4.42
C VAL A 78 -7.45 -3.28 3.14
N THR A 79 -6.52 -4.22 2.94
CA THR A 79 -6.58 -5.14 1.80
C THR A 79 -7.81 -6.06 1.94
N PRO A 80 -8.57 -6.32 0.87
CA PRO A 80 -9.73 -7.20 0.88
C PRO A 80 -9.45 -8.61 1.45
N HIS A 81 -10.42 -9.14 2.19
CA HIS A 81 -10.28 -10.44 2.85
C HIS A 81 -10.21 -11.61 1.83
N PRO A 82 -9.27 -12.55 1.99
CA PRO A 82 -9.01 -13.65 1.04
C PRO A 82 -10.08 -14.75 1.00
N ASP A 83 -11.09 -14.72 1.89
CA ASP A 83 -12.20 -15.69 1.87
C ASP A 83 -13.11 -15.51 0.63
N ARG A 84 -12.91 -14.42 -0.13
CA ARG A 84 -13.22 -14.35 -1.56
C ARG A 84 -12.03 -14.93 -2.33
N VAL A 85 -12.01 -16.25 -2.47
CA VAL A 85 -11.00 -17.04 -3.20
C VAL A 85 -10.58 -16.35 -4.51
N GLY A 86 -9.27 -16.14 -4.71
CA GLY A 86 -8.70 -15.65 -5.97
C GLY A 86 -8.38 -14.15 -6.04
N TYR A 87 -8.34 -13.43 -4.91
CA TYR A 87 -8.12 -11.98 -4.91
C TYR A 87 -6.73 -11.56 -5.46
N VAL A 88 -6.70 -11.22 -6.75
CA VAL A 88 -5.64 -10.47 -7.42
C VAL A 88 -6.17 -9.05 -7.66
N PRO A 89 -5.39 -7.99 -7.43
CA PRO A 89 -5.81 -6.62 -7.79
C PRO A 89 -6.33 -6.49 -9.23
N GLU A 90 -5.82 -7.33 -10.14
CA GLU A 90 -6.27 -7.45 -11.54
C GLU A 90 -7.78 -7.74 -11.68
N ASP A 91 -8.37 -8.49 -10.74
CA ASP A 91 -9.81 -8.84 -10.73
C ASP A 91 -10.67 -7.81 -9.96
N ASP A 92 -10.05 -7.04 -9.07
CA ASP A 92 -10.69 -5.97 -8.30
C ASP A 92 -10.17 -4.60 -8.77
N ARG A 93 -10.80 -4.08 -9.82
CA ARG A 93 -10.55 -2.73 -10.38
C ARG A 93 -10.73 -1.59 -9.37
N SER A 94 -11.19 -1.87 -8.14
CA SER A 94 -11.29 -0.86 -7.09
C SER A 94 -9.99 -0.63 -6.34
N PHE A 95 -8.91 -1.42 -6.54
CA PHE A 95 -7.60 -1.22 -5.88
C PHE A 95 -7.66 -1.14 -4.33
N GLY A 96 -8.72 -1.66 -3.70
CA GLY A 96 -8.92 -1.43 -2.26
C GLY A 96 -9.34 0.01 -1.91
N LEU A 97 -9.57 0.89 -2.89
CA LEU A 97 -9.91 2.31 -2.74
C LEU A 97 -11.37 2.58 -2.36
N LEU A 98 -12.12 1.56 -1.94
CA LEU A 98 -13.49 1.74 -1.47
C LEU A 98 -13.48 2.50 -0.14
N ALA A 99 -14.44 3.41 0.03
CA ALA A 99 -14.54 4.24 1.24
C ALA A 99 -14.64 3.40 2.53
N GLU A 100 -15.30 2.24 2.48
CA GLU A 100 -15.43 1.30 3.60
C GLU A 100 -14.09 0.67 4.06
N ARG A 101 -13.05 0.73 3.21
CA ARG A 101 -11.73 0.15 3.48
C ARG A 101 -10.71 1.20 3.89
N TYR A 102 -11.06 2.48 3.80
CA TYR A 102 -10.16 3.58 4.12
C TYR A 102 -9.72 3.50 5.58
N VAL A 103 -8.42 3.66 5.80
CA VAL A 103 -7.81 3.67 7.14
C VAL A 103 -7.31 5.07 7.47
N ALA A 104 -6.44 5.62 6.61
CA ALA A 104 -5.76 6.88 6.90
C ALA A 104 -5.23 7.53 5.61
N THR A 105 -4.85 8.79 5.71
CA THR A 105 -4.07 9.50 4.68
C THR A 105 -2.73 9.95 5.26
N ALA A 106 -1.69 9.91 4.44
CA ALA A 106 -0.35 10.30 4.85
C ALA A 106 -0.19 11.81 5.11
N HIS A 107 -1.22 12.63 4.87
CA HIS A 107 -1.23 14.07 5.19
C HIS A 107 -1.49 14.42 6.67
N GLY A 108 -1.51 13.43 7.57
CA GLY A 108 -1.98 13.63 8.93
C GLY A 108 -3.50 13.67 8.93
N GLY A 109 -4.12 12.70 9.60
CA GLY A 109 -5.56 12.55 9.62
C GLY A 109 -6.24 13.80 10.18
N ASP A 110 -7.28 14.25 9.49
CA ASP A 110 -8.59 14.45 10.10
C ASP A 110 -9.64 14.58 9.01
N ARG A 111 -10.62 13.67 9.07
CA ARG A 111 -12.03 14.04 9.06
C ARG A 111 -12.86 12.98 9.77
#